data_AF-A0A7K5A0B8-F1
#
_entry.id   AF-A0A7K5A0B8-F1
#
_cell.length_a   1.000
_cell.length_b   1.000
_cell.length_c   1.000
_cell.angle_alpha   90.00
_cell.angle_beta   90.00
_cell.angle_gamma   90.00
#
_symmetry.space_group_name_H-M   'P 1'
#
loop_
_entity.id
_entity.type
_entity.pdbx_description
1 polymer ?
#
loop_
_entity_poly.entity_id
_entity_poly.type
_entity_poly.pdbx_seq_one_letter_code
_entity_poly.pdbx_strand_id
1 'polypeptide(L)'
;MSHLLFALLPLFSFAALLEAQWKLRENVYVIESEWDDETPAKRVELTCNTPDEALPVYWKKGTTLKGTGKTLIAEVKEFPDAGNYTCLTANTHEIISYEFFLITKIDSNGQMIRSILKSFEEPNRTFLKCEAKNYSGIFICSWMTENESPNVKFTLRSLKGSQGDVTCSSPVARTDESVTEYTAQCQKENYCPFAEEHQPIEMFLEVIDEVEYENYTSSFFIRDIIKPDPPQCQYVATNGTVTWTYPRTWSTPKSYFPLTFRVKVESPKKHNSQDFEADEESIKIPMKGPKDKIFVQARDRYYNSSWSEWSSLCR
;
A
#
# COMPACT_ATOMS: atom_id res chain seq x y z
N MET A 1 54.37 48.44 -5.72
CA MET A 1 53.61 47.45 -6.49
C MET A 1 52.71 46.69 -5.53
N SER A 2 51.41 46.96 -5.54
CA SER A 2 50.39 45.97 -5.14
C SER A 2 49.03 46.52 -5.57
N HIS A 3 48.50 45.97 -6.66
CA HIS A 3 47.15 46.25 -7.14
C HIS A 3 46.18 45.31 -6.42
N LEU A 4 45.27 45.86 -5.62
CA LEU A 4 44.13 45.13 -5.08
C LEU A 4 43.00 45.16 -6.12
N LEU A 5 42.85 44.06 -6.85
CA LEU A 5 41.67 43.80 -7.69
C LEU A 5 40.51 43.37 -6.79
N PHE A 6 39.48 44.21 -6.71
CA PHE A 6 38.17 43.83 -6.17
C PHE A 6 37.39 43.11 -7.29
N ALA A 7 37.33 41.78 -7.23
CA ALA A 7 36.47 40.98 -8.09
C ALA A 7 35.07 40.92 -7.46
N LEU A 8 34.11 41.63 -8.05
CA LEU A 8 32.68 41.48 -7.77
C LEU A 8 32.20 40.20 -8.47
N LEU A 9 32.00 39.13 -7.71
CA LEU A 9 31.28 37.94 -8.15
C LEU A 9 29.78 38.24 -8.13
N PRO A 10 29.04 38.05 -9.25
CA PRO A 10 27.60 38.14 -9.22
C PRO A 10 27.05 36.92 -8.48
N LEU A 11 26.25 37.18 -7.45
CA LEU A 11 25.37 36.19 -6.82
C LEU A 11 24.36 35.72 -7.87
N PHE A 12 24.69 34.65 -8.59
CA PHE A 12 23.69 33.87 -9.30
C PHE A 12 22.80 33.23 -8.24
N SER A 13 21.67 33.89 -7.95
CA SER A 13 20.56 33.29 -7.24
C SER A 13 19.97 32.21 -8.15
N PHE A 14 20.50 30.99 -8.06
CA PHE A 14 19.76 29.80 -8.47
C PHE A 14 18.57 29.70 -7.53
N ALA A 15 17.45 30.31 -7.92
CA ALA A 15 16.16 29.87 -7.43
C ALA A 15 16.02 28.42 -7.89
N ALA A 16 16.33 27.48 -7.01
CA ALA A 16 15.92 26.11 -7.18
C ALA A 16 14.39 26.15 -7.19
N LEU A 17 13.80 26.16 -8.39
CA LEU A 17 12.40 25.81 -8.56
C LEU A 17 12.34 24.35 -8.09
N LEU A 18 11.97 24.11 -6.83
CA LEU A 18 11.49 22.78 -6.47
C LEU A 18 10.35 22.49 -7.44
N GLU A 19 10.48 21.44 -8.24
CA GLU A 19 9.43 20.99 -9.14
C GLU A 19 8.24 20.55 -8.29
N ALA A 20 7.39 21.53 -7.98
CA ALA A 20 6.20 21.42 -7.14
C ALA A 20 5.04 20.64 -7.81
N GLN A 21 5.34 20.06 -8.97
CA GLN A 21 4.48 19.25 -9.81
C GLN A 21 5.32 18.14 -10.44
N TRP A 22 4.72 16.97 -10.65
CA TRP A 22 5.37 15.89 -11.37
C TRP A 22 4.39 15.12 -12.26
N LYS A 23 4.90 14.59 -13.36
CA LYS A 23 4.11 13.83 -14.34
C LYS A 23 3.90 12.41 -13.83
N LEU A 24 2.65 12.03 -13.55
CA LEU A 24 2.29 10.67 -13.13
C LEU A 24 2.24 9.71 -14.32
N ARG A 25 1.61 10.14 -15.40
CA ARG A 25 1.48 9.42 -16.67
C ARG A 25 1.17 10.43 -17.78
N GLU A 26 1.04 9.97 -19.02
CA GLU A 26 0.73 10.85 -20.14
C GLU A 26 -0.51 11.71 -19.84
N ASN A 27 -0.37 13.03 -20.01
CA ASN A 27 -1.40 14.04 -19.72
C ASN A 27 -1.95 14.05 -18.28
N VAL A 28 -1.31 13.41 -17.29
CA VAL A 28 -1.75 13.42 -15.89
C VAL A 28 -0.61 13.88 -14.98
N TYR A 29 -0.85 14.94 -14.23
CA TYR A 29 0.12 15.56 -13.33
C TYR A 29 -0.41 15.59 -11.91
N VAL A 30 0.49 15.44 -10.94
CA VAL A 30 0.16 15.56 -9.52
C VAL A 30 0.75 16.87 -9.00
N ILE A 31 -0.11 17.68 -8.40
CA ILE A 31 0.24 18.96 -7.78
C ILE A 31 0.19 18.76 -6.26
N GLU A 32 1.32 18.97 -5.60
CA GLU A 32 1.36 18.96 -4.14
C GLU A 32 0.75 20.27 -3.64
N SER A 33 -0.25 20.25 -2.75
CA SER A 33 -0.89 21.46 -2.22
C SER A 33 -0.85 21.44 -0.70
N GLU A 34 -0.23 22.46 -0.11
CA GLU A 34 -0.23 22.64 1.35
C GLU A 34 -1.65 22.98 1.81
N TRP A 35 -2.20 22.16 2.70
CA TRP A 35 -3.63 22.18 3.01
C TRP A 35 -3.96 23.03 4.23
N ASP A 36 -3.66 24.33 4.13
CA ASP A 36 -3.91 25.36 5.12
C ASP A 36 -4.48 26.65 4.47
N ASP A 37 -5.04 27.57 5.27
CA ASP A 37 -5.70 28.78 4.77
C ASP A 37 -4.72 29.91 4.37
N GLU A 38 -3.46 29.84 4.81
CA GLU A 38 -2.47 30.91 4.66
C GLU A 38 -1.62 30.76 3.39
N THR A 39 -1.32 29.52 3.00
CA THR A 39 -0.46 29.23 1.86
C THR A 39 -1.18 29.51 0.54
N PRO A 40 -0.62 30.37 -0.34
CA PRO A 40 -1.26 30.72 -1.60
C PRO A 40 -1.33 29.54 -2.58
N ALA A 41 -2.20 29.66 -3.58
CA ALA A 41 -2.31 28.69 -4.66
C ALA A 41 -0.98 28.52 -5.41
N LYS A 42 -0.70 27.28 -5.85
CA LYS A 42 0.44 27.01 -6.72
C LYS A 42 0.12 27.46 -8.15
N ARG A 43 1.07 28.19 -8.76
CA ARG A 43 0.98 28.64 -10.15
C ARG A 43 1.62 27.61 -11.05
N VAL A 44 0.80 26.97 -11.89
CA VAL A 44 1.19 25.92 -12.82
C VAL A 44 1.07 26.43 -14.24
N GLU A 45 2.13 26.33 -15.03
CA GLU A 45 2.14 26.73 -16.44
C GLU A 45 1.76 25.53 -17.33
N LEU A 46 0.66 25.68 -18.06
CA LEU A 46 0.15 24.74 -19.06
C LEU A 46 0.53 25.25 -20.45
N THR A 47 1.03 24.38 -21.32
CA THR A 47 1.38 24.75 -22.70
C THR A 47 0.63 23.87 -23.70
N CYS A 48 -0.11 24.50 -24.60
CA CYS A 48 -0.91 23.80 -25.59
C CYS A 48 0.03 23.12 -26.60
N ASN A 49 -0.12 21.81 -26.79
CA ASN A 49 0.76 21.01 -27.62
C ASN A 49 0.42 21.15 -29.12
N THR A 50 0.57 22.36 -29.65
CA THR A 50 0.42 22.69 -31.08
C THR A 50 1.78 23.07 -31.68
N PRO A 51 2.13 22.52 -32.86
CA PRO A 51 3.34 22.90 -33.60
C PRO A 51 3.20 24.27 -34.27
N ASP A 52 1.98 24.77 -34.47
CA ASP A 52 1.71 26.09 -35.04
C ASP A 52 1.57 27.12 -33.91
N GLU A 53 2.57 28.00 -33.80
CA GLU A 53 2.62 29.10 -32.82
C GLU A 53 1.59 30.20 -33.10
N ALA A 54 1.14 30.33 -34.35
CA ALA A 54 0.19 31.37 -34.74
C ALA A 54 -1.26 30.92 -34.62
N LEU A 55 -1.50 29.63 -34.36
CA LEU A 55 -2.85 29.07 -34.23
C LEU A 55 -3.55 29.69 -33.01
N PRO A 56 -4.68 30.39 -33.19
CA PRO A 56 -5.42 30.94 -32.06
C PRO A 56 -6.09 29.81 -31.27
N VAL A 57 -5.75 29.72 -29.99
CA VAL A 57 -6.26 28.70 -29.07
C VAL A 57 -6.80 29.31 -27.78
N TYR A 58 -7.63 28.56 -27.07
CA TYR A 58 -8.10 28.91 -25.73
C TYR A 58 -8.19 27.66 -24.84
N TRP A 59 -8.19 27.90 -23.54
CA TRP A 59 -8.25 26.86 -22.52
C TRP A 59 -9.60 26.84 -21.81
N LYS A 60 -10.13 25.63 -21.61
CA LYS A 60 -11.32 25.38 -20.80
C LYS A 60 -11.01 24.43 -19.67
N LYS A 61 -11.75 24.59 -18.58
CA LYS A 61 -11.87 23.60 -17.52
C LYS A 61 -13.34 23.29 -17.31
N GLY A 62 -13.73 22.05 -17.62
CA GLY A 62 -15.14 21.70 -17.78
C GLY A 62 -15.79 22.63 -18.82
N THR A 63 -16.78 23.41 -18.41
CA THR A 63 -17.48 24.37 -19.29
C THR A 63 -16.91 25.79 -19.21
N THR A 64 -16.00 26.07 -18.28
CA THR A 64 -15.53 27.43 -17.97
C THR A 64 -14.29 27.80 -18.78
N LEU A 65 -14.31 28.96 -19.42
CA LEU A 65 -13.12 29.54 -20.09
C LEU A 65 -12.11 29.97 -19.03
N LYS A 66 -10.86 29.51 -19.16
CA LYS A 66 -9.77 29.82 -18.22
C LYS A 66 -8.75 30.79 -18.78
N GLY A 67 -8.55 30.82 -20.10
CA GLY A 67 -7.64 31.76 -20.73
C GLY A 67 -7.57 31.58 -22.24
N THR A 68 -6.89 32.49 -22.92
CA THR A 68 -6.62 32.46 -24.36
C THR A 68 -5.11 32.48 -24.61
N GLY A 69 -4.70 31.98 -25.77
CA GLY A 69 -3.28 31.85 -26.13
C GLY A 69 -2.70 30.48 -25.76
N LYS A 70 -1.47 30.24 -26.24
CA LYS A 70 -0.80 28.94 -26.16
C LYS A 70 -0.53 28.51 -24.73
N THR A 71 -0.17 29.45 -23.86
CA THR A 71 0.18 29.21 -22.46
C THR A 71 -0.95 29.66 -21.53
N LEU A 72 -1.27 28.86 -20.53
CA LEU A 72 -2.18 29.20 -19.44
C LEU A 72 -1.45 29.06 -18.10
N ILE A 73 -1.54 30.07 -17.24
CA ILE A 73 -1.12 29.95 -15.84
C ILE A 73 -2.35 29.60 -15.02
N ALA A 74 -2.42 28.36 -14.52
CA ALA A 74 -3.46 27.90 -13.61
C ALA A 74 -3.02 28.10 -12.16
N GLU A 75 -3.94 28.58 -11.32
CA GLU A 75 -3.76 28.64 -9.86
C GLU A 75 -4.46 27.41 -9.26
N VAL A 76 -3.70 26.57 -8.55
CA VAL A 76 -4.17 25.30 -7.99
C VAL A 76 -3.95 25.31 -6.49
N LYS A 77 -5.04 25.31 -5.72
CA LYS A 77 -5.02 25.21 -4.25
C LYS A 77 -5.88 24.05 -3.77
N GLU A 78 -7.13 23.98 -4.22
CA GLU A 78 -8.11 23.01 -3.73
C GLU A 78 -8.64 22.10 -4.84
N PHE A 79 -9.43 21.09 -4.48
CA PHE A 79 -10.00 20.13 -5.44
C PHE A 79 -10.80 20.77 -6.60
N PRO A 80 -11.57 21.85 -6.40
CA PRO A 80 -12.21 22.56 -7.50
C PRO A 80 -11.25 23.18 -8.52
N ASP A 81 -9.94 23.25 -8.24
CA ASP A 81 -8.88 23.70 -9.15
C ASP A 81 -8.20 22.54 -9.90
N ALA A 82 -8.38 21.29 -9.45
CA ALA A 82 -7.91 20.07 -10.10
C ALA A 82 -8.82 19.58 -11.23
N GLY A 83 -8.44 18.51 -11.92
CA GLY A 83 -9.19 17.91 -13.03
C GLY A 83 -8.71 18.37 -14.41
N ASN A 84 -9.58 18.25 -15.42
CA ASN A 84 -9.17 18.35 -16.82
C ASN A 84 -9.13 19.79 -17.35
N TYR A 85 -7.96 20.22 -17.81
CA TYR A 85 -7.71 21.45 -18.57
C TYR A 85 -7.52 21.09 -20.04
N THR A 86 -8.40 21.60 -20.89
CA THR A 86 -8.41 21.29 -22.32
C THR A 86 -8.04 22.52 -23.13
N CYS A 87 -7.06 22.39 -24.01
CA CYS A 87 -6.74 23.38 -25.03
C CYS A 87 -7.55 23.09 -26.30
N LEU A 88 -8.22 24.11 -26.83
CA LEU A 88 -9.02 24.01 -28.04
C LEU A 88 -8.68 25.09 -29.05
N THR A 89 -8.90 24.82 -30.33
CA THR A 89 -8.82 25.83 -31.39
C THR A 89 -9.92 26.89 -31.20
N ALA A 90 -9.60 28.16 -31.43
CA ALA A 90 -10.58 29.24 -31.32
C ALA A 90 -11.68 29.17 -32.39
N ASN A 91 -11.33 28.67 -33.58
CA ASN A 91 -12.22 28.70 -34.75
C ASN A 91 -13.14 27.48 -34.85
N THR A 92 -12.59 26.27 -34.66
CA THR A 92 -13.33 25.01 -34.84
C THR A 92 -13.78 24.40 -33.51
N HIS A 93 -13.27 24.89 -32.37
CA HIS A 93 -13.49 24.31 -31.04
C HIS A 93 -13.02 22.86 -30.92
N GLU A 94 -12.05 22.46 -31.75
CA GLU A 94 -11.46 21.13 -31.72
C GLU A 94 -10.43 21.05 -30.61
N ILE A 95 -10.38 19.90 -29.93
CA ILE A 95 -9.42 19.63 -28.86
C ILE A 95 -8.05 19.39 -29.48
N ILE A 96 -7.06 20.15 -29.03
CA ILE A 96 -5.66 19.99 -29.44
C ILE A 96 -4.91 19.12 -28.43
N SER A 97 -5.01 19.49 -27.15
CA SER A 97 -4.37 18.77 -26.05
C SER A 97 -5.20 18.92 -24.78
N TYR A 98 -4.91 18.07 -23.81
CA TYR A 98 -5.52 18.16 -22.49
C TYR A 98 -4.52 17.74 -21.43
N GLU A 99 -4.66 18.29 -20.24
CA GLU A 99 -3.87 17.95 -19.06
C GLU A 99 -4.80 17.79 -17.87
N PHE A 100 -4.65 16.69 -17.14
CA PHE A 100 -5.46 16.36 -15.99
C PHE A 100 -4.64 16.53 -14.72
N PHE A 101 -5.08 17.41 -13.83
CA PHE A 101 -4.45 17.64 -12.55
C PHE A 101 -5.07 16.79 -11.45
N LEU A 102 -4.22 16.11 -10.71
CA LEU A 102 -4.50 15.51 -9.42
C LEU A 102 -3.87 16.38 -8.33
N ILE A 103 -4.41 16.32 -7.12
CA ILE A 103 -3.89 17.02 -5.97
C ILE A 103 -3.46 16.03 -4.89
N THR A 104 -2.24 16.22 -4.40
CA THR A 104 -1.77 15.61 -3.16
C THR A 104 -1.80 16.65 -2.06
N LYS A 105 -2.56 16.38 -1.00
CA LYS A 105 -2.58 17.23 0.19
C LYS A 105 -1.30 17.01 0.98
N ILE A 106 -0.58 18.08 1.28
CA ILE A 106 0.60 18.06 2.17
C ILE A 106 0.36 18.96 3.38
N ASP A 107 0.98 18.62 4.51
CA ASP A 107 1.04 19.48 5.69
C ASP A 107 2.18 20.51 5.57
N SER A 108 2.32 21.37 6.58
CA SER A 108 3.36 22.41 6.63
C SER A 108 4.80 21.87 6.75
N ASN A 109 4.97 20.56 6.99
CA ASN A 109 6.27 19.89 6.97
C ASN A 109 6.53 19.20 5.61
N GLY A 110 5.63 19.35 4.63
CA GLY A 110 5.69 18.67 3.35
C GLY A 110 5.30 17.19 3.41
N GLN A 111 4.69 16.73 4.49
CA GLN A 111 4.23 15.34 4.61
C GLN A 111 2.85 15.17 4.01
N MET A 112 2.66 14.10 3.23
CA MET A 112 1.37 13.77 2.62
C MET A 112 0.32 13.47 3.70
N ILE A 113 -0.78 14.22 3.66
CA ILE A 113 -1.95 14.00 4.52
C ILE A 113 -2.68 12.75 4.02
N ARG A 114 -2.98 11.83 4.94
CA ARG A 114 -3.63 10.54 4.65
C ARG A 114 -5.08 10.56 5.10
N SER A 115 -5.99 10.50 4.14
CA SER A 115 -7.44 10.54 4.36
C SER A 115 -8.23 9.49 3.58
N ILE A 116 -7.71 8.96 2.46
CA ILE A 116 -8.47 7.97 1.69
C ILE A 116 -8.43 6.59 2.37
N LEU A 117 -7.26 6.14 2.82
CA LEU A 117 -7.12 4.82 3.47
C LEU A 117 -7.24 4.91 4.99
N LYS A 118 -7.90 3.90 5.57
CA LYS A 118 -7.87 3.64 7.01
C LYS A 118 -6.66 2.76 7.33
N SER A 119 -5.94 3.12 8.39
CA SER A 119 -4.78 2.35 8.83
C SER A 119 -5.17 1.15 9.68
N PHE A 120 -4.37 0.09 9.63
CA PHE A 120 -4.45 -1.05 10.53
C PHE A 120 -4.01 -0.66 11.95
N GLU A 121 -4.74 -1.15 12.96
CA GLU A 121 -4.44 -0.97 14.39
C GLU A 121 -3.46 -2.05 14.88
N GLU A 122 -2.20 -1.94 14.45
CA GLU A 122 -1.07 -2.76 14.91
C GLU A 122 0.02 -1.80 15.45
N PRO A 123 1.04 -2.23 16.23
CA PRO A 123 1.84 -1.31 17.06
C PRO A 123 2.47 -0.13 16.30
N ASN A 124 2.65 -0.25 14.98
CA ASN A 124 2.91 0.86 14.07
C ASN A 124 1.78 1.02 13.06
N ARG A 125 1.36 2.27 12.81
CA ARG A 125 0.34 2.61 11.82
C ARG A 125 0.79 2.20 10.42
N THR A 126 0.10 1.25 9.79
CA THR A 126 0.30 0.86 8.38
C THR A 126 -1.00 0.95 7.61
N PHE A 127 -0.94 1.22 6.31
CA PHE A 127 -2.10 1.30 5.42
C PHE A 127 -2.11 0.20 4.35
N LEU A 128 -0.94 -0.37 4.07
CA LEU A 128 -0.74 -1.47 3.11
C LEU A 128 -0.08 -2.62 3.86
N LYS A 129 -0.88 -3.61 4.22
CA LYS A 129 -0.43 -4.81 4.90
C LYS A 129 -0.23 -5.91 3.88
N CYS A 130 0.84 -6.70 3.98
CA CYS A 130 1.01 -7.87 3.14
C CYS A 130 1.33 -9.09 4.02
N GLU A 131 0.76 -10.24 3.69
CA GLU A 131 0.94 -11.50 4.42
C GLU A 131 1.18 -12.66 3.42
N ALA A 132 2.09 -13.57 3.77
CA ALA A 132 2.41 -14.75 3.00
C ALA A 132 2.14 -16.01 3.83
N LYS A 133 1.46 -17.00 3.25
CA LYS A 133 1.14 -18.25 3.95
C LYS A 133 2.31 -19.21 4.05
N ASN A 134 3.30 -19.03 3.19
CA ASN A 134 4.43 -19.91 2.97
C ASN A 134 5.54 -19.17 2.20
N TYR A 135 6.62 -19.87 1.91
CA TYR A 135 7.76 -19.35 1.15
C TYR A 135 7.65 -19.59 -0.37
N SER A 136 6.44 -19.67 -0.94
CA SER A 136 6.28 -19.93 -2.38
C SER A 136 6.59 -18.74 -3.29
N GLY A 137 6.75 -17.53 -2.72
CA GLY A 137 6.78 -16.29 -3.48
C GLY A 137 5.40 -15.62 -3.58
N ILE A 138 4.32 -16.30 -3.18
CA ILE A 138 2.95 -15.79 -3.23
C ILE A 138 2.58 -15.13 -1.90
N PHE A 139 2.05 -13.92 -1.98
CA PHE A 139 1.57 -13.14 -0.84
C PHE A 139 0.30 -12.37 -1.20
N ILE A 140 -0.46 -11.96 -0.19
CA ILE A 140 -1.66 -11.14 -0.36
C ILE A 140 -1.39 -9.80 0.31
N CYS A 141 -1.59 -8.71 -0.41
CA CYS A 141 -1.62 -7.39 0.17
C CYS A 141 -3.05 -6.93 0.38
N SER A 142 -3.33 -6.30 1.51
CA SER A 142 -4.61 -5.72 1.86
C SER A 142 -4.47 -4.27 2.34
N TRP A 143 -5.53 -3.52 2.09
CA TRP A 143 -5.73 -2.15 2.54
C TRP A 143 -7.22 -1.93 2.75
N MET A 144 -7.57 -0.93 3.55
CA MET A 144 -8.97 -0.67 3.88
C MET A 144 -9.31 0.80 3.76
N THR A 145 -10.58 1.08 3.50
CA THR A 145 -11.09 2.44 3.44
C THR A 145 -12.48 2.50 4.05
N GLU A 146 -12.77 3.61 4.72
CA GLU A 146 -14.12 4.03 5.13
C GLU A 146 -14.77 4.92 4.05
N ASN A 147 -14.06 5.19 2.96
CA ASN A 147 -14.55 6.01 1.87
C ASN A 147 -15.59 5.24 1.06
N GLU A 148 -16.81 5.80 1.00
CA GLU A 148 -17.92 5.26 0.21
C GLU A 148 -17.90 5.74 -1.25
N SER A 149 -16.89 6.53 -1.66
CA SER A 149 -16.76 7.03 -3.03
C SER A 149 -16.73 5.86 -4.03
N PRO A 150 -17.67 5.81 -4.98
CA PRO A 150 -17.65 4.80 -6.04
C PRO A 150 -16.53 5.05 -7.06
N ASN A 151 -15.87 6.21 -6.99
CA ASN A 151 -14.88 6.67 -7.96
C ASN A 151 -13.44 6.37 -7.54
N VAL A 152 -13.22 5.82 -6.34
CA VAL A 152 -11.88 5.49 -5.85
C VAL A 152 -11.24 4.39 -6.70
N LYS A 153 -10.00 4.60 -7.10
CA LYS A 153 -9.21 3.68 -7.93
C LYS A 153 -7.91 3.32 -7.24
N PHE A 154 -7.61 2.03 -7.23
CA PHE A 154 -6.41 1.47 -6.63
C PHE A 154 -5.52 0.84 -7.71
N THR A 155 -4.24 1.18 -7.72
CA THR A 155 -3.23 0.51 -8.56
C THR A 155 -2.07 0.04 -7.71
N LEU A 156 -1.98 -1.29 -7.50
CA LEU A 156 -0.88 -1.92 -6.79
C LEU A 156 0.19 -2.41 -7.77
N ARG A 157 1.45 -2.08 -7.52
CA ARG A 157 2.60 -2.49 -8.31
C ARG A 157 3.86 -2.62 -7.47
N SER A 158 4.88 -3.29 -7.99
CA SER A 158 6.23 -3.20 -7.41
C SER A 158 6.97 -1.95 -7.92
N LEU A 159 7.80 -1.34 -7.07
CA LEU A 159 8.61 -0.16 -7.45
C LEU A 159 9.73 -0.48 -8.45
N LYS A 160 10.15 -1.74 -8.60
CA LYS A 160 11.20 -2.14 -9.56
C LYS A 160 10.78 -2.06 -11.05
N GLY A 161 9.62 -1.50 -11.37
CA GLY A 161 9.21 -1.15 -12.74
C GLY A 161 8.28 -2.17 -13.42
N SER A 162 7.94 -1.92 -14.69
CA SER A 162 6.98 -2.71 -15.51
C SER A 162 7.50 -4.09 -15.95
N GLN A 163 8.78 -4.38 -15.70
CA GLN A 163 9.37 -5.72 -15.72
C GLN A 163 9.65 -6.22 -14.29
N GLY A 164 8.79 -5.80 -13.35
CA GLY A 164 8.97 -6.08 -11.93
C GLY A 164 8.97 -7.58 -11.67
N ASP A 165 9.78 -7.99 -10.69
CA ASP A 165 9.85 -9.36 -10.18
C ASP A 165 8.56 -9.80 -9.46
N VAL A 166 7.47 -9.01 -9.54
CA VAL A 166 6.21 -9.29 -8.86
C VAL A 166 5.03 -8.99 -9.77
N THR A 167 4.18 -10.00 -9.96
CA THR A 167 2.89 -9.89 -10.66
C THR A 167 1.75 -9.88 -9.65
N CYS A 168 0.80 -8.93 -9.75
CA CYS A 168 -0.36 -8.84 -8.86
C CYS A 168 -1.68 -8.97 -9.62
N SER A 169 -2.68 -9.54 -8.97
CA SER A 169 -4.07 -9.58 -9.44
C SER A 169 -4.72 -8.21 -9.31
N SER A 170 -5.84 -8.01 -10.01
CA SER A 170 -6.72 -6.86 -9.74
C SER A 170 -7.22 -6.87 -8.29
N PRO A 171 -7.39 -5.70 -7.66
CA PRO A 171 -7.95 -5.60 -6.31
C PRO A 171 -9.37 -6.17 -6.24
N VAL A 172 -9.64 -6.92 -5.17
CA VAL A 172 -10.96 -7.50 -4.86
C VAL A 172 -11.47 -6.89 -3.57
N ALA A 173 -12.65 -6.27 -3.63
CA ALA A 173 -13.32 -5.68 -2.49
C ALA A 173 -14.03 -6.75 -1.64
N ARG A 174 -13.93 -6.61 -0.33
CA ARG A 174 -14.66 -7.35 0.70
C ARG A 174 -15.23 -6.33 1.66
N THR A 175 -16.52 -6.09 1.56
CA THR A 175 -17.21 -5.14 2.44
C THR A 175 -17.63 -5.85 3.71
N ASP A 176 -17.12 -5.37 4.84
CA ASP A 176 -17.61 -5.76 6.16
C ASP A 176 -18.21 -4.50 6.81
N GLU A 177 -19.54 -4.47 6.92
CA GLU A 177 -20.34 -3.36 7.46
C GLU A 177 -19.95 -1.95 6.96
N SER A 178 -19.05 -1.28 7.68
CA SER A 178 -18.64 0.13 7.52
C SER A 178 -17.24 0.33 6.92
N VAL A 179 -16.49 -0.75 6.73
CA VAL A 179 -15.13 -0.71 6.18
C VAL A 179 -15.06 -1.65 4.98
N THR A 180 -14.56 -1.16 3.86
CA THR A 180 -14.27 -2.02 2.73
C THR A 180 -12.79 -2.37 2.73
N GLU A 181 -12.49 -3.66 2.90
CA GLU A 181 -11.14 -4.20 2.72
C GLU A 181 -10.94 -4.58 1.25
N TYR A 182 -9.84 -4.13 0.66
CA TYR A 182 -9.40 -4.55 -0.65
C TYR A 182 -8.22 -5.49 -0.50
N THR A 183 -8.20 -6.53 -1.32
CA THR A 183 -7.12 -7.52 -1.34
C THR A 183 -6.61 -7.72 -2.76
N ALA A 184 -5.30 -7.90 -2.92
CA ALA A 184 -4.69 -8.31 -4.18
C ALA A 184 -3.68 -9.42 -3.90
N GLN A 185 -3.77 -10.51 -4.66
CA GLN A 185 -2.79 -11.58 -4.60
C GLN A 185 -1.62 -11.23 -5.52
N CYS A 186 -0.42 -11.30 -4.99
CA CYS A 186 0.82 -11.04 -5.71
C CYS A 186 1.73 -12.26 -5.68
N GLN A 187 2.56 -12.41 -6.71
CA GLN A 187 3.52 -13.49 -6.84
C GLN A 187 4.86 -12.91 -7.27
N LYS A 188 5.91 -13.23 -6.51
CA LYS A 188 7.28 -12.96 -6.89
C LYS A 188 7.73 -13.99 -7.95
N GLU A 189 8.09 -13.50 -9.12
CA GLU A 189 8.57 -14.31 -10.24
C GLU A 189 9.94 -14.92 -9.90
N ASN A 190 10.26 -16.08 -10.47
CA ASN A 190 11.56 -16.76 -10.28
C ASN A 190 12.03 -16.91 -8.80
N TYR A 191 11.10 -16.94 -7.84
CA TYR A 191 11.41 -16.98 -6.42
C TYR A 191 11.95 -18.35 -5.98
N CYS A 192 13.03 -18.36 -5.18
CA CYS A 192 13.57 -19.57 -4.58
C CYS A 192 13.21 -19.67 -3.10
N PRO A 193 12.33 -20.61 -2.69
CA PRO A 193 11.89 -20.77 -1.29
C PRO A 193 13.00 -21.10 -0.29
N PHE A 194 14.14 -21.61 -0.79
CA PHE A 194 15.24 -22.12 0.04
C PHE A 194 16.36 -21.09 0.21
N ALA A 195 16.40 -20.07 -0.63
CA ALA A 195 17.47 -19.08 -0.63
C ALA A 195 17.19 -17.97 0.40
N GLU A 196 18.27 -17.36 0.91
CA GLU A 196 18.14 -16.14 1.70
C GLU A 196 17.78 -14.95 0.80
N GLU A 197 16.83 -14.14 1.25
CA GLU A 197 16.45 -12.91 0.55
C GLU A 197 17.43 -11.78 0.86
N HIS A 198 18.10 -11.25 -0.18
CA HIS A 198 19.08 -10.16 -0.02
C HIS A 198 18.48 -8.77 -0.28
N GLN A 199 17.35 -8.68 -0.97
CA GLN A 199 16.67 -7.41 -1.27
C GLN A 199 15.18 -7.52 -0.94
N PRO A 200 14.60 -6.52 -0.26
CA PRO A 200 13.19 -6.52 0.05
C PRO A 200 12.35 -6.35 -1.21
N ILE A 201 11.10 -6.78 -1.11
CA ILE A 201 10.05 -6.47 -2.05
C ILE A 201 9.51 -5.09 -1.68
N GLU A 202 9.57 -4.15 -2.62
CA GLU A 202 9.01 -2.82 -2.47
C GLU A 202 7.70 -2.73 -3.25
N MET A 203 6.59 -2.64 -2.52
CA MET A 203 5.25 -2.49 -3.03
C MET A 203 4.83 -1.02 -3.00
N PHE A 204 4.07 -0.61 -4.01
CA PHE A 204 3.53 0.72 -4.18
C PHE A 204 2.05 0.63 -4.53
N LEU A 205 1.21 1.25 -3.70
CA LEU A 205 -0.21 1.39 -3.90
C LEU A 205 -0.52 2.84 -4.24
N GLU A 206 -0.94 3.07 -5.48
CA GLU A 206 -1.53 4.33 -5.94
C GLU A 206 -3.01 4.36 -5.60
N VAL A 207 -3.47 5.46 -5.00
CA VAL A 207 -4.87 5.68 -4.66
C VAL A 207 -5.30 7.01 -5.26
N ILE A 208 -6.32 6.97 -6.10
CA ILE A 208 -6.92 8.17 -6.70
C ILE A 208 -8.41 8.17 -6.38
N ASP A 209 -8.90 9.21 -5.71
CA ASP A 209 -10.33 9.45 -5.52
C ASP A 209 -10.73 10.76 -6.19
N GLU A 210 -11.45 10.64 -7.31
CA GLU A 210 -11.78 11.73 -8.24
C GLU A 210 -10.56 12.52 -8.73
N VAL A 211 -10.08 13.47 -7.92
CA VAL A 211 -8.92 14.34 -8.17
C VAL A 211 -7.91 14.33 -7.02
N GLU A 212 -8.21 13.68 -5.89
CA GLU A 212 -7.25 13.47 -4.80
C GLU A 212 -6.31 12.31 -5.14
N TYR A 213 -5.02 12.50 -4.92
CA TYR A 213 -3.99 11.50 -5.11
C TYR A 213 -3.25 11.24 -3.79
N GLU A 214 -3.17 9.97 -3.43
CA GLU A 214 -2.32 9.46 -2.36
C GLU A 214 -1.51 8.25 -2.85
N ASN A 215 -0.35 8.01 -2.23
CA ASN A 215 0.43 6.81 -2.50
C ASN A 215 0.96 6.13 -1.24
N TYR A 216 0.98 4.81 -1.22
CA TYR A 216 1.41 4.06 -0.04
C TYR A 216 2.50 3.08 -0.44
N THR A 217 3.53 2.98 0.39
CA THR A 217 4.64 2.07 0.16
C THR A 217 4.72 1.05 1.29
N SER A 218 5.16 -0.15 0.95
CA SER A 218 5.47 -1.20 1.91
C SER A 218 6.72 -1.94 1.44
N SER A 219 7.67 -2.14 2.34
CA SER A 219 8.95 -2.80 2.05
C SER A 219 9.14 -3.94 3.03
N PHE A 220 9.31 -5.15 2.52
CA PHE A 220 9.37 -6.36 3.34
C PHE A 220 10.15 -7.49 2.65
N PHE A 221 10.68 -8.42 3.43
CA PHE A 221 11.05 -9.74 2.95
C PHE A 221 9.88 -10.70 3.11
N ILE A 222 9.77 -11.74 2.28
CA ILE A 222 8.72 -12.76 2.43
C ILE A 222 8.80 -13.40 3.81
N ARG A 223 10.01 -13.70 4.30
CA ARG A 223 10.22 -14.22 5.67
C ARG A 223 9.63 -13.36 6.78
N ASP A 224 9.53 -12.04 6.60
CA ASP A 224 8.99 -11.13 7.62
C ASP A 224 7.46 -11.12 7.65
N ILE A 225 6.82 -11.39 6.51
CA ILE A 225 5.37 -11.36 6.36
C ILE A 225 4.75 -12.76 6.43
N ILE A 226 5.51 -13.78 6.83
CA ILE A 226 5.00 -15.14 6.99
C ILE A 226 3.95 -15.19 8.11
N LYS A 227 2.76 -15.66 7.74
CA LYS A 227 1.67 -16.02 8.65
C LYS A 227 1.06 -17.35 8.17
N PRO A 228 1.41 -18.49 8.78
CA PRO A 228 0.86 -19.78 8.37
C PRO A 228 -0.66 -19.83 8.53
N ASP A 229 -1.33 -20.70 7.78
CA ASP A 229 -2.71 -21.06 8.10
C ASP A 229 -2.79 -21.81 9.45
N PRO A 230 -3.95 -21.80 10.13
CA PRO A 230 -4.12 -22.54 11.38
C PRO A 230 -3.97 -24.07 11.19
N PRO A 231 -3.33 -24.79 12.14
CA PRO A 231 -3.30 -26.25 12.13
C PRO A 231 -4.70 -26.88 12.26
N GLN A 232 -4.84 -28.11 11.78
CA GLN A 232 -6.00 -28.95 12.06
C GLN A 232 -5.67 -29.90 13.21
N CYS A 233 -6.39 -29.79 14.33
CA CYS A 233 -6.11 -30.53 15.55
C CYS A 233 -7.23 -31.48 15.98
N GLN A 234 -6.85 -32.50 16.73
CA GLN A 234 -7.73 -33.49 17.35
C GLN A 234 -7.38 -33.66 18.83
N TYR A 235 -8.38 -33.94 19.67
CA TYR A 235 -8.19 -34.16 21.10
C TYR A 235 -8.74 -35.50 21.57
N VAL A 236 -7.87 -36.31 22.17
CA VAL A 236 -8.22 -37.61 22.73
C VAL A 236 -8.32 -37.51 24.25
N ALA A 237 -9.55 -37.32 24.75
CA ALA A 237 -9.81 -37.10 26.18
C ALA A 237 -9.38 -38.27 27.08
N THR A 238 -9.38 -39.51 26.56
CA THR A 238 -9.05 -40.71 27.35
C THR A 238 -7.60 -40.74 27.84
N ASN A 239 -6.68 -40.11 27.11
CA ASN A 239 -5.26 -40.07 27.46
C ASN A 239 -4.68 -38.64 27.50
N GLY A 240 -5.53 -37.62 27.33
CA GLY A 240 -5.13 -36.21 27.35
C GLY A 240 -4.23 -35.79 26.19
N THR A 241 -4.22 -36.53 25.07
CA THR A 241 -3.33 -36.24 23.94
C THR A 241 -4.02 -35.31 22.95
N VAL A 242 -3.34 -34.24 22.59
CA VAL A 242 -3.71 -33.36 21.48
C VAL A 242 -2.75 -33.67 20.33
N THR A 243 -3.28 -33.91 19.15
CA THR A 243 -2.50 -34.10 17.91
C THR A 243 -2.94 -33.10 16.87
N TRP A 244 -2.06 -32.74 15.94
CA TRP A 244 -2.41 -31.85 14.83
C TRP A 244 -1.65 -32.21 13.56
N THR A 245 -1.96 -31.50 12.48
CA THR A 245 -1.23 -31.61 11.21
C THR A 245 -0.81 -30.24 10.74
N TYR A 246 0.31 -30.19 10.00
CA TYR A 246 0.74 -28.98 9.33
C TYR A 246 -0.35 -28.50 8.36
N PRO A 247 -0.54 -27.18 8.21
CA PRO A 247 -1.44 -26.64 7.22
C PRO A 247 -1.02 -27.11 5.81
N ARG A 248 -1.99 -27.47 4.98
CA ARG A 248 -1.71 -27.95 3.61
C ARG A 248 -1.05 -26.90 2.73
N THR A 249 -1.23 -25.63 3.07
CA THR A 249 -0.65 -24.48 2.39
C THR A 249 0.81 -24.22 2.79
N TRP A 250 1.32 -24.85 3.86
CA TRP A 250 2.69 -24.60 4.31
C TRP A 250 3.75 -25.16 3.35
N SER A 251 4.93 -24.53 3.35
CA SER A 251 6.06 -24.95 2.51
C SER A 251 6.50 -26.40 2.80
N THR A 252 7.00 -27.08 1.78
CA THR A 252 7.53 -28.44 1.88
C THR A 252 8.98 -28.49 1.38
N PRO A 253 9.82 -29.40 1.93
CA PRO A 253 9.52 -30.38 2.96
C PRO A 253 9.51 -29.81 4.39
N LYS A 254 8.77 -30.44 5.31
CA LYS A 254 8.69 -30.04 6.74
C LYS A 254 10.05 -30.06 7.45
N SER A 255 10.97 -30.91 6.99
CA SER A 255 12.33 -30.99 7.53
C SER A 255 13.13 -29.71 7.27
N TYR A 256 12.80 -28.96 6.21
CA TYR A 256 13.43 -27.70 5.89
C TYR A 256 12.62 -26.50 6.40
N PHE A 257 11.29 -26.58 6.31
CA PHE A 257 10.37 -25.55 6.81
C PHE A 257 9.62 -26.05 8.06
N PRO A 258 10.28 -26.22 9.22
CA PRO A 258 9.60 -26.66 10.42
C PRO A 258 8.78 -25.51 11.03
N LEU A 259 7.60 -25.86 11.53
CA LEU A 259 6.77 -25.00 12.36
C LEU A 259 7.03 -25.31 13.84
N THR A 260 6.80 -24.30 14.67
CA THR A 260 6.59 -24.44 16.12
C THR A 260 5.13 -24.12 16.43
N PHE A 261 4.60 -24.70 17.50
CA PHE A 261 3.18 -24.67 17.82
C PHE A 261 2.94 -24.16 19.23
N ARG A 262 1.78 -23.53 19.42
CA ARG A 262 1.25 -23.19 20.74
C ARG A 262 -0.14 -23.79 20.89
N VAL A 263 -0.35 -24.46 22.01
CA VAL A 263 -1.61 -25.09 22.40
C VAL A 263 -2.21 -24.31 23.56
N LYS A 264 -3.40 -23.75 23.35
CA LYS A 264 -4.17 -23.06 24.39
C LYS A 264 -5.24 -23.99 24.93
N VAL A 265 -5.34 -24.07 26.25
CA VAL A 265 -6.39 -24.80 26.97
C VAL A 265 -7.18 -23.82 27.82
N GLU A 266 -8.45 -23.62 27.48
CA GLU A 266 -9.38 -22.78 28.23
C GLU A 266 -10.29 -23.64 29.09
N SER A 267 -10.23 -23.46 30.41
CA SER A 267 -11.11 -24.19 31.33
C SER A 267 -12.26 -23.30 31.80
N PRO A 268 -13.52 -23.60 31.43
CA PRO A 268 -14.67 -22.81 31.85
C PRO A 268 -14.89 -22.82 33.36
N LYS A 269 -14.36 -23.84 34.07
CA LYS A 269 -14.49 -23.95 35.53
C LYS A 269 -13.53 -23.05 36.31
N LYS A 270 -12.39 -22.70 35.72
CA LYS A 270 -11.31 -21.97 36.42
C LYS A 270 -11.15 -20.54 35.91
N HIS A 271 -11.94 -20.13 34.92
CA HIS A 271 -11.81 -18.83 34.22
C HIS A 271 -10.35 -18.52 33.86
N ASN A 272 -9.58 -19.54 33.47
CA ASN A 272 -8.17 -19.39 33.15
C ASN A 272 -7.82 -20.10 31.84
N SER A 273 -6.84 -19.54 31.15
CA SER A 273 -6.17 -20.12 29.99
C SER A 273 -4.77 -20.59 30.38
N GLN A 274 -4.33 -21.70 29.79
CA GLN A 274 -2.94 -22.16 29.88
C GLN A 274 -2.42 -22.46 28.49
N ASP A 275 -1.22 -21.97 28.20
CA ASP A 275 -0.56 -22.13 26.91
C ASP A 275 0.64 -23.07 27.06
N PHE A 276 0.79 -23.98 26.10
CA PHE A 276 1.90 -24.94 26.02
C PHE A 276 2.56 -24.78 24.65
N GLU A 277 3.90 -24.82 24.62
CA GLU A 277 4.64 -24.80 23.35
C GLU A 277 5.08 -26.22 22.97
N ALA A 278 5.06 -26.50 21.67
CA ALA A 278 5.41 -27.81 21.12
C ALA A 278 6.03 -27.67 19.74
N ASP A 279 7.09 -28.43 19.47
CA ASP A 279 7.73 -28.51 18.16
C ASP A 279 7.32 -29.77 17.37
N GLU A 280 6.75 -30.74 18.06
CA GLU A 280 6.18 -31.95 17.46
C GLU A 280 4.68 -31.77 17.21
N GLU A 281 4.11 -32.56 16.29
CA GLU A 281 2.67 -32.53 15.99
C GLU A 281 1.77 -33.20 17.06
N SER A 282 2.28 -33.35 18.28
CA SER A 282 1.51 -33.86 19.41
C SER A 282 2.02 -33.38 20.75
N ILE A 283 1.12 -33.24 21.72
CA ILE A 283 1.47 -33.00 23.12
C ILE A 283 0.47 -33.69 24.04
N LYS A 284 0.93 -34.17 25.19
CA LYS A 284 0.07 -34.61 26.28
C LYS A 284 -0.19 -33.45 27.22
N ILE A 285 -1.43 -33.02 27.31
CA ILE A 285 -1.84 -32.02 28.28
C ILE A 285 -2.29 -32.71 29.58
N PRO A 286 -2.04 -32.12 30.76
CA PRO A 286 -2.58 -32.62 32.01
C PRO A 286 -4.11 -32.75 31.87
N MET A 287 -4.67 -33.91 32.21
CA MET A 287 -6.11 -34.15 32.16
C MET A 287 -6.84 -33.04 32.92
N LYS A 288 -7.57 -32.21 32.18
CA LYS A 288 -8.49 -31.23 32.74
C LYS A 288 -9.90 -31.51 32.23
N GLY A 289 -10.87 -30.87 32.86
CA GLY A 289 -12.26 -31.32 32.87
C GLY A 289 -12.88 -31.57 31.49
N PRO A 290 -13.98 -32.35 31.40
CA PRO A 290 -14.60 -32.79 30.15
C PRO A 290 -15.16 -31.67 29.25
N LYS A 291 -15.00 -30.39 29.63
CA LYS A 291 -15.51 -29.22 28.92
C LYS A 291 -14.42 -28.22 28.53
N ASP A 292 -13.16 -28.60 28.68
CA ASP A 292 -12.05 -27.72 28.33
C ASP A 292 -11.98 -27.54 26.81
N LYS A 293 -11.74 -26.30 26.38
CA LYS A 293 -11.59 -25.95 24.96
C LYS A 293 -10.12 -25.88 24.62
N ILE A 294 -9.74 -26.53 23.54
CA ILE A 294 -8.35 -26.65 23.12
C ILE A 294 -8.20 -26.09 21.71
N PHE A 295 -7.17 -25.28 21.51
CA PHE A 295 -6.84 -24.63 20.26
C PHE A 295 -5.35 -24.72 19.99
N VAL A 296 -4.95 -24.78 18.72
CA VAL A 296 -3.55 -24.82 18.30
C VAL A 296 -3.30 -23.73 17.28
N GLN A 297 -2.18 -23.02 17.40
CA GLN A 297 -1.68 -22.10 16.37
C GLN A 297 -0.24 -22.48 16.00
N ALA A 298 0.23 -22.02 14.85
CA ALA A 298 1.55 -22.31 14.32
C ALA A 298 2.33 -21.04 13.96
N ARG A 299 3.65 -21.15 13.97
CA ARG A 299 4.58 -20.12 13.48
C ARG A 299 5.80 -20.79 12.90
N ASP A 300 6.51 -20.12 12.00
CA ASP A 300 7.85 -20.54 11.60
C ASP A 300 8.73 -20.78 12.85
N ARG A 301 9.51 -21.87 12.86
CA ARG A 301 10.36 -22.22 14.00
C ARG A 301 11.62 -21.36 14.09
N TYR A 302 12.21 -21.00 12.95
CA TYR A 302 13.51 -20.36 12.88
C TYR A 302 13.41 -18.84 12.72
N TYR A 303 12.27 -18.35 12.26
CA TYR A 303 12.01 -16.93 12.10
C TYR A 303 10.90 -16.45 13.02
N ASN A 304 11.07 -15.25 13.58
CA ASN A 304 10.07 -14.65 14.46
C ASN A 304 8.97 -13.96 13.65
N SER A 305 8.27 -14.74 12.82
CA SER A 305 7.16 -14.28 11.98
C SER A 305 5.84 -14.22 12.78
N SER A 306 4.75 -13.89 12.12
CA SER A 306 3.42 -13.90 12.74
C SER A 306 2.97 -15.31 13.08
N TRP A 307 2.28 -15.44 14.22
CA TRP A 307 1.51 -16.65 14.53
C TRP A 307 0.29 -16.74 13.60
N SER A 308 -0.08 -17.96 13.23
CA SER A 308 -1.38 -18.23 12.60
C SER A 308 -2.51 -17.79 13.53
N GLU A 309 -3.71 -17.68 12.98
CA GLU A 309 -4.91 -17.71 13.80
C GLU A 309 -4.96 -19.00 14.63
N TRP A 310 -5.72 -18.97 15.72
CA TRP A 310 -6.04 -20.20 16.45
C TRP A 310 -6.84 -21.14 15.56
N SER A 311 -6.57 -22.44 15.66
CA SER A 311 -7.38 -23.47 15.02
C SER A 311 -8.84 -23.37 15.43
N SER A 312 -9.70 -24.07 14.70
CA SER A 312 -10.99 -24.45 15.26
C SER A 312 -10.80 -25.32 16.51
N LEU A 313 -11.84 -25.41 17.33
CA LEU A 313 -11.83 -26.24 18.54
C LEU A 313 -11.38 -27.67 18.21
N CYS A 314 -10.32 -28.16 18.88
CA CYS A 314 -9.85 -29.53 18.70
C CYS A 314 -10.93 -30.51 19.17
N ARG A 315 -11.31 -31.43 18.29
CA ARG A 315 -12.34 -32.45 18.54
C ARG A 315 -11.77 -33.85 18.56
#